data_AF-A0A2M7T7S9-F1
#
_entry.id   AF-A0A2M7T7S9-F1
#
_cell.length_a   1.000
_cell.length_b   1.000
_cell.length_c   1.000
_cell.angle_alpha   90.00
_cell.angle_beta   90.00
_cell.angle_gamma   90.00
#
_symmetry.space_group_name_H-M   'P 1'
#
loop_
_entity.id
_entity.type
_entity.pdbx_description
1 polymer ?
#
loop_
_entity_poly.entity_id
_entity_poly.type
_entity_poly.pdbx_seq_one_letter_code
_entity_poly.pdbx_strand_id
1 'polypeptide(L)'
;MASISSLNIQNEKGAVAIIVALMMTVFIGFTALAVDVGYLYEIRCQLQSAADAAALAGCQEMIMQAKDPNVVSLSEAVARDYAVNRNLAQTADPIIIDTGNQSVTVTTSRKVDLFFAKIFGVLDKTVSAVAKAEVAYLVGVKDLDPMGVPNPKPKEVYVEAVDLAIGTSVYKEKLGGGSFVNDIFEYSGMIPALPDGNYRIDIIRVNNQGLEEPLNGASALVVGSNGALGEVAVDENFVKAGVSTAITITAHVSGSPSKVEACWPKQNGSGSYSVALSNLGSGIYRATTSVDLPASDAGYQAYPITIKIDDTTVLPNGGPGAYIVSRDASEEINDVDLGVNYISTSNPVSVNVKVQGFEYEKLYTLFLDNGTSPGNYYGLDLDYAEFAPGTGLPDSPTGGQGNGSGGNAFSDAVAGLLHADPWAATHPIHYYRVGDYVWTKTGAMVGPLDQGVNARIGSDTCTWDMWKSNTTPHESRNQCPRLATIPLVEETTYESINGRSKVSIVGFAQFFIENPTHGAALQGRFMEYVKGGIYQKEPPPEPNIKTVRLVKPDGEN
;
A
#
# COMPACT_ATOMS: atom_id res chain seq x y z
N MET A 1 44.51 -42.54 -94.94
CA MET A 1 43.90 -41.25 -94.59
C MET A 1 42.74 -41.52 -93.65
N ALA A 2 42.83 -40.97 -92.44
CA ALA A 2 41.82 -41.06 -91.41
C ALA A 2 40.55 -40.29 -91.82
N SER A 3 39.38 -40.83 -91.49
CA SER A 3 38.24 -39.99 -91.16
C SER A 3 37.63 -40.54 -89.87
N ILE A 4 37.68 -39.69 -88.87
CA ILE A 4 37.39 -39.94 -87.46
C ILE A 4 35.88 -39.95 -87.25
N SER A 5 35.45 -40.87 -86.39
CA SER A 5 34.15 -40.96 -85.73
C SER A 5 33.51 -39.62 -85.37
N SER A 6 32.28 -39.37 -85.82
CA SER A 6 31.37 -38.41 -85.19
C SER A 6 30.38 -39.16 -84.29
N LEU A 7 30.72 -39.26 -83.01
CA LEU A 7 29.81 -39.61 -81.94
C LEU A 7 29.12 -38.32 -81.45
N ASN A 8 27.79 -38.36 -81.43
CA ASN A 8 26.89 -37.78 -80.42
C ASN A 8 26.62 -36.26 -80.37
N ILE A 9 25.49 -35.96 -79.68
CA ILE A 9 24.85 -34.68 -79.27
C ILE A 9 23.66 -34.25 -80.15
N GLN A 10 22.53 -34.98 -80.13
CA GLN A 10 21.19 -34.41 -80.38
C GLN A 10 20.04 -35.19 -79.69
N ASN A 11 20.16 -35.56 -78.41
CA ASN A 11 19.01 -36.16 -77.71
C ASN A 11 18.87 -35.84 -76.20
N GLU A 12 19.42 -34.71 -75.73
CA GLU A 12 19.28 -34.32 -74.32
C GLU A 12 18.09 -33.38 -74.04
N LYS A 13 17.51 -32.73 -75.06
CA LYS A 13 16.41 -31.76 -74.87
C LYS A 13 15.12 -32.40 -74.31
N GLY A 14 14.84 -33.67 -74.64
CA GLY A 14 13.68 -34.40 -74.11
C GLY A 14 13.87 -34.87 -72.66
N ALA A 15 15.06 -35.39 -72.34
CA ALA A 15 15.40 -35.81 -70.98
C ALA A 15 15.43 -34.63 -70.00
N VAL A 16 15.97 -33.48 -70.44
CA VAL A 16 15.96 -32.24 -69.65
C VAL A 16 14.54 -31.77 -69.36
N ALA A 17 13.62 -31.83 -70.33
CA ALA A 17 12.22 -31.45 -70.10
C ALA A 17 11.53 -32.32 -69.04
N ILE A 18 11.79 -33.64 -69.03
CA ILE A 18 11.26 -34.57 -68.03
C ILE A 18 11.83 -34.28 -66.64
N ILE A 19 13.14 -34.07 -66.54
CA ILE A 19 13.80 -33.75 -65.27
C ILE A 19 13.30 -32.40 -64.73
N VAL A 20 13.17 -31.38 -65.58
CA VAL A 20 12.65 -30.06 -65.19
C VAL A 20 11.19 -30.17 -64.72
N ALA A 21 10.34 -30.92 -65.41
CA ALA A 21 8.96 -31.13 -64.99
C ALA A 21 8.87 -31.82 -63.63
N LEU A 22 9.66 -32.88 -63.40
CA LEU A 22 9.73 -33.58 -62.12
C LEU A 22 10.25 -32.67 -61.00
N MET A 23 11.32 -31.91 -61.27
CA MET A 23 11.88 -30.97 -60.29
C MET A 23 10.92 -29.84 -59.96
N MET A 24 10.20 -29.29 -60.94
CA MET A 24 9.15 -28.29 -60.69
C MET A 24 8.05 -28.85 -59.80
N THR A 25 7.59 -30.08 -60.05
CA THR A 25 6.60 -30.74 -59.17
C THR A 25 7.13 -30.89 -57.74
N VAL A 26 8.39 -31.30 -57.58
CA VAL A 26 9.04 -31.41 -56.27
C VAL A 26 9.13 -30.05 -55.58
N PHE A 27 9.55 -28.99 -56.29
CA PHE A 27 9.62 -27.64 -55.72
C PHE A 27 8.26 -27.09 -55.32
N ILE A 28 7.22 -27.30 -56.15
CA ILE A 28 5.84 -26.93 -55.80
C ILE A 28 5.39 -27.68 -54.54
N GLY A 29 5.73 -28.97 -54.42
CA GLY A 29 5.46 -29.76 -53.23
C GLY A 29 6.14 -29.22 -51.97
N PHE A 30 7.39 -28.80 -52.06
CA PHE A 30 8.10 -28.16 -50.94
C PHE A 30 7.54 -26.78 -50.59
N THR A 31 7.18 -25.96 -51.58
CA THR A 31 6.54 -24.66 -51.33
C THR A 31 5.18 -24.84 -50.67
N ALA A 32 4.38 -25.79 -51.13
CA ALA A 32 3.11 -26.17 -50.53
C ALA A 32 3.24 -26.56 -49.05
N LEU A 33 4.20 -27.44 -48.72
CA LEU A 33 4.49 -27.83 -47.34
C LEU A 33 4.96 -26.63 -46.51
N ALA A 34 5.83 -25.78 -47.06
CA ALA A 34 6.32 -24.59 -46.38
C ALA A 34 5.19 -23.61 -46.04
N VAL A 35 4.20 -23.45 -46.93
CA VAL A 35 3.02 -22.62 -46.69
C VAL A 35 2.14 -23.19 -45.59
N ASP A 36 1.82 -24.49 -45.62
CA ASP A 36 0.98 -25.11 -44.57
C ASP A 36 1.66 -25.05 -43.19
N VAL A 37 2.96 -25.34 -43.11
CA VAL A 37 3.72 -25.27 -41.86
C VAL A 37 3.85 -23.82 -41.37
N GLY A 38 4.15 -22.88 -42.27
CA GLY A 38 4.25 -21.46 -41.94
C GLY A 38 2.93 -20.92 -41.39
N TYR A 39 1.81 -21.28 -42.01
CA TYR A 39 0.48 -20.89 -41.54
C TYR A 39 0.16 -21.49 -40.17
N LEU A 40 0.44 -22.78 -39.94
CA LEU A 40 0.25 -23.41 -38.62
C LEU A 40 1.10 -22.74 -37.53
N TYR A 41 2.33 -22.33 -37.86
CA TYR A 41 3.20 -21.61 -36.94
C TYR A 41 2.65 -20.23 -36.60
N GLU A 42 2.16 -19.48 -37.59
CA GLU A 42 1.52 -18.18 -37.38
C GLU A 42 0.30 -18.30 -36.47
N ILE A 43 -0.58 -19.28 -36.73
CA ILE A 43 -1.76 -19.53 -35.87
C ILE A 43 -1.33 -19.91 -34.45
N ARG A 44 -0.27 -20.70 -34.29
CA ARG A 44 0.24 -21.03 -32.95
C ARG A 44 0.73 -19.79 -32.20
N CYS A 45 1.45 -18.88 -32.87
CA CYS A 45 1.87 -17.62 -32.26
C CYS A 45 0.67 -16.75 -31.86
N GLN A 46 -0.35 -16.63 -32.73
CA GLN A 46 -1.59 -15.91 -32.39
C GLN A 46 -2.31 -16.52 -31.19
N LEU A 47 -2.41 -17.85 -31.14
CA LEU A 47 -3.03 -18.57 -30.02
C LEU A 47 -2.24 -18.42 -28.72
N GLN A 48 -0.90 -18.35 -28.79
CA GLN A 48 -0.07 -18.07 -27.62
C GLN A 48 -0.33 -16.66 -27.08
N SER A 49 -0.34 -15.64 -27.94
CA SER A 49 -0.68 -14.27 -27.53
C SER A 49 -2.10 -14.20 -26.94
N ALA A 50 -3.06 -14.96 -27.51
CA ALA A 50 -4.41 -15.07 -26.96
C ALA A 50 -4.45 -15.73 -25.59
N ALA A 51 -3.68 -16.81 -25.39
CA ALA A 51 -3.58 -17.52 -24.12
C ALA A 51 -2.92 -16.64 -23.05
N ASP A 52 -1.81 -15.97 -23.40
CA ASP A 52 -1.08 -15.07 -22.50
C ASP A 52 -1.96 -13.92 -22.02
N ALA A 53 -2.66 -13.25 -22.95
CA ALA A 53 -3.59 -12.17 -22.63
C ALA A 53 -4.75 -12.65 -21.75
N ALA A 54 -5.29 -13.84 -22.04
CA ALA A 54 -6.37 -14.44 -21.26
C ALA A 54 -5.94 -14.83 -19.84
N ALA A 55 -4.76 -15.43 -19.69
CA ALA A 55 -4.22 -15.81 -18.39
C ALA A 55 -3.94 -14.58 -17.52
N LEU A 56 -3.31 -13.54 -18.08
CA LEU A 56 -3.07 -12.27 -17.38
C LEU A 56 -4.37 -11.58 -16.97
N ALA A 57 -5.35 -11.49 -17.88
CA ALA A 57 -6.63 -10.84 -17.61
C ALA A 57 -7.45 -11.59 -16.55
N GLY A 58 -7.52 -12.92 -16.65
CA GLY A 58 -8.20 -13.75 -15.64
C GLY A 58 -7.55 -13.63 -14.25
N CYS A 59 -6.21 -13.64 -14.20
CA CYS A 59 -5.46 -13.47 -12.96
C CYS A 59 -5.65 -12.05 -12.37
N GLN A 60 -5.67 -11.02 -13.21
CA GLN A 60 -5.97 -9.65 -12.79
C GLN A 60 -7.37 -9.54 -12.17
N GLU A 61 -8.40 -10.11 -12.83
CA GLU A 61 -9.76 -10.07 -12.30
C GLU A 61 -9.89 -10.84 -10.98
N MET A 62 -9.17 -11.96 -10.84
CA MET A 62 -9.13 -12.74 -9.60
C MET A 62 -8.62 -11.92 -8.41
N ILE A 63 -7.60 -11.07 -8.63
CA ILE A 63 -7.11 -10.15 -7.59
C ILE A 63 -8.15 -9.07 -7.30
N MET A 64 -8.69 -8.42 -8.34
CA MET A 64 -9.58 -7.27 -8.19
C MET A 64 -10.94 -7.63 -7.56
N GLN A 65 -11.34 -8.90 -7.64
CA GLN A 65 -12.59 -9.42 -7.08
C GLN A 65 -12.34 -10.41 -5.93
N ALA A 66 -11.18 -10.36 -5.25
CA ALA A 66 -10.78 -11.36 -4.27
C ALA A 66 -11.80 -11.55 -3.10
N LYS A 67 -12.60 -10.52 -2.79
CA LYS A 67 -13.65 -10.55 -1.77
C LYS A 67 -15.02 -11.02 -2.29
N ASP A 68 -15.21 -11.16 -3.61
CA ASP A 68 -16.46 -11.60 -4.21
C ASP A 68 -16.57 -13.14 -4.14
N PRO A 69 -17.67 -13.71 -3.61
CA PRO A 69 -17.88 -15.16 -3.57
C PRO A 69 -17.89 -15.83 -4.96
N ASN A 70 -18.09 -15.08 -6.04
CA ASN A 70 -18.12 -15.56 -7.43
C ASN A 70 -16.81 -15.31 -8.20
N VAL A 71 -15.71 -14.97 -7.51
CA VAL A 71 -14.41 -14.63 -8.11
C VAL A 71 -13.97 -15.59 -9.23
N VAL A 72 -14.10 -16.91 -9.03
CA VAL A 72 -13.71 -17.91 -10.03
C VAL A 72 -14.49 -17.74 -11.34
N SER A 73 -15.81 -17.64 -11.26
CA SER A 73 -16.66 -17.49 -12.46
C SER A 73 -16.45 -16.16 -13.17
N LEU A 74 -16.21 -15.08 -12.43
CA LEU A 74 -15.87 -13.77 -12.99
C LEU A 74 -14.53 -13.81 -13.73
N SER A 75 -13.49 -14.37 -13.10
CA SER A 75 -12.16 -14.53 -13.71
C SER A 75 -12.19 -15.42 -14.95
N GLU A 76 -12.94 -16.53 -14.93
CA GLU A 76 -13.13 -17.39 -16.10
C GLU A 76 -13.82 -16.67 -17.26
N ALA A 77 -14.85 -15.88 -16.97
CA ALA A 77 -15.57 -15.11 -17.98
C ALA A 77 -14.65 -14.07 -18.64
N VAL A 78 -13.87 -13.33 -17.84
CA VAL A 78 -12.89 -12.35 -18.35
C VAL A 78 -11.79 -13.03 -19.16
N ALA A 79 -11.20 -14.12 -18.66
CA ALA A 79 -10.18 -14.87 -19.40
C ALA A 79 -10.71 -15.37 -20.76
N ARG A 80 -11.94 -15.90 -20.79
CA ARG A 80 -12.59 -16.38 -22.01
C ARG A 80 -12.84 -15.24 -23.01
N ASP A 81 -13.30 -14.09 -22.54
CA ASP A 81 -13.53 -12.90 -23.36
C ASP A 81 -12.23 -12.41 -24.02
N TYR A 82 -11.13 -12.36 -23.25
CA TYR A 82 -9.82 -12.01 -23.78
C TYR A 82 -9.30 -13.03 -24.80
N ALA A 83 -9.46 -14.33 -24.56
CA ALA A 83 -9.01 -15.36 -25.49
C ALA A 83 -9.81 -15.33 -26.81
N VAL A 84 -11.14 -15.35 -26.73
CA VAL A 84 -12.02 -15.60 -27.88
C VAL A 84 -12.40 -14.31 -28.60
N ASN A 85 -12.98 -13.34 -27.86
CA ASN A 85 -13.56 -12.15 -28.47
C ASN A 85 -12.48 -11.11 -28.83
N ARG A 86 -11.47 -10.95 -27.97
CA ARG A 86 -10.38 -9.96 -28.21
C ARG A 86 -9.19 -10.52 -29.00
N ASN A 87 -8.89 -11.81 -28.89
CA ASN A 87 -7.69 -12.41 -29.50
C ASN A 87 -8.00 -13.61 -30.42
N LEU A 88 -9.26 -13.76 -30.86
CA LEU A 88 -9.70 -14.65 -31.94
C LEU A 88 -9.50 -16.16 -31.70
N ALA A 89 -9.17 -16.63 -30.50
CA ALA A 89 -9.16 -18.07 -30.24
C ALA A 89 -10.56 -18.67 -30.55
N GLN A 90 -10.62 -19.90 -31.08
CA GLN A 90 -11.91 -20.53 -31.33
C GLN A 90 -12.55 -21.00 -30.01
N THR A 91 -11.73 -21.51 -29.10
CA THR A 91 -12.13 -21.95 -27.77
C THR A 91 -11.04 -21.62 -26.75
N ALA A 92 -11.45 -21.41 -25.50
CA ALA A 92 -10.56 -21.32 -24.34
C ALA A 92 -11.03 -22.37 -23.30
N ASP A 93 -10.44 -23.56 -23.33
CA ASP A 93 -10.82 -24.69 -22.47
C ASP A 93 -9.67 -25.72 -22.39
N PRO A 94 -9.26 -26.17 -21.19
CA PRO A 94 -9.71 -25.71 -19.88
C PRO A 94 -9.20 -24.31 -19.51
N ILE A 95 -9.99 -23.61 -18.69
CA ILE A 95 -9.54 -22.47 -17.88
C ILE A 95 -9.49 -22.96 -16.44
N ILE A 96 -8.32 -22.88 -15.81
CA ILE A 96 -8.09 -23.36 -14.45
C ILE A 96 -7.74 -22.17 -13.58
N ILE A 97 -8.60 -21.84 -12.62
CA ILE A 97 -8.37 -20.81 -11.60
C ILE A 97 -7.98 -21.49 -10.30
N ASP A 98 -6.76 -21.23 -9.82
CA ASP A 98 -6.28 -21.69 -8.53
C ASP A 98 -6.15 -20.49 -7.59
N THR A 99 -7.16 -20.28 -6.74
CA THR A 99 -7.20 -19.18 -5.78
C THR A 99 -6.19 -19.37 -4.64
N GLY A 100 -5.81 -20.61 -4.32
CA GLY A 100 -4.85 -20.93 -3.26
C GLY A 100 -3.42 -20.58 -3.66
N ASN A 101 -3.02 -20.95 -4.89
CA ASN A 101 -1.73 -20.58 -5.47
C ASN A 101 -1.76 -19.24 -6.20
N GLN A 102 -2.91 -18.56 -6.22
CA GLN A 102 -3.13 -17.30 -6.93
C GLN A 102 -2.63 -17.36 -8.38
N SER A 103 -3.10 -18.36 -9.14
CA SER A 103 -2.69 -18.55 -10.53
C SER A 103 -3.87 -18.91 -11.45
N VAL A 104 -3.71 -18.58 -12.73
CA VAL A 104 -4.70 -18.83 -13.79
C VAL A 104 -4.00 -19.48 -14.97
N THR A 105 -4.49 -20.65 -15.40
CA THR A 105 -4.00 -21.35 -16.60
C THR A 105 -5.09 -21.38 -17.66
N VAL A 106 -4.77 -20.97 -18.89
CA VAL A 106 -5.70 -20.94 -20.01
C VAL A 106 -5.12 -21.75 -21.17
N THR A 107 -5.92 -22.69 -21.68
CA THR A 107 -5.64 -23.40 -22.93
C THR A 107 -6.51 -22.84 -24.05
N THR A 108 -5.89 -22.28 -25.08
CA THR A 108 -6.60 -21.81 -26.28
C THR A 108 -6.45 -22.85 -27.39
N SER A 109 -7.47 -22.96 -28.26
CA SER A 109 -7.37 -23.79 -29.46
C SER A 109 -8.11 -23.19 -30.64
N ARG A 110 -7.67 -23.56 -31.84
CA ARG A 110 -8.33 -23.26 -33.12
C ARG A 110 -8.14 -24.45 -34.07
N LYS A 111 -9.24 -24.87 -34.70
CA LYS A 111 -9.24 -25.81 -35.81
C LYS A 111 -8.92 -25.07 -37.10
N VAL A 112 -7.89 -25.52 -37.81
CA VAL A 112 -7.36 -24.84 -38.99
C VAL A 112 -7.41 -25.79 -40.18
N ASP A 113 -8.07 -25.38 -41.26
CA ASP A 113 -8.05 -26.11 -42.52
C ASP A 113 -6.70 -25.93 -43.21
N LEU A 114 -6.09 -27.03 -43.67
CA LEU A 114 -4.83 -26.97 -44.40
C LEU A 114 -5.09 -26.69 -45.89
N PHE A 115 -4.12 -26.12 -46.60
CA PHE A 115 -4.28 -25.79 -48.01
C PHE A 115 -3.86 -26.97 -48.89
N PHE A 116 -2.62 -27.44 -48.73
CA PHE A 116 -2.01 -28.43 -49.64
C PHE A 116 -1.94 -29.82 -49.04
N ALA A 117 -1.83 -29.95 -47.72
CA ALA A 117 -1.85 -31.23 -47.00
C ALA A 117 -3.13 -32.04 -47.25
N LYS A 118 -4.20 -31.38 -47.73
CA LYS A 118 -5.43 -31.98 -48.24
C LYS A 118 -5.17 -33.03 -49.33
N ILE A 119 -4.15 -32.84 -50.17
CA ILE A 119 -3.76 -33.79 -51.22
C ILE A 119 -3.31 -35.13 -50.62
N PHE A 120 -2.77 -35.11 -49.40
CA PHE A 120 -2.35 -36.29 -48.64
C PHE A 120 -3.42 -36.80 -47.67
N GLY A 121 -4.65 -36.31 -47.76
CA GLY A 121 -5.77 -36.72 -46.90
C GLY A 121 -5.83 -36.04 -45.54
N VAL A 122 -4.94 -35.06 -45.25
CA VAL A 122 -4.99 -34.27 -44.01
C VAL A 122 -5.75 -32.99 -44.29
N LEU A 123 -7.04 -32.97 -43.92
CA LEU A 123 -7.94 -31.87 -44.25
C LEU A 123 -7.77 -30.66 -43.33
N ASP A 124 -7.51 -30.92 -42.05
CA ASP A 124 -7.44 -29.94 -40.99
C ASP A 124 -6.49 -30.36 -39.87
N LYS A 125 -6.14 -29.42 -39.01
CA LYS A 125 -5.38 -29.65 -37.79
C LYS A 125 -5.85 -28.71 -36.68
N THR A 126 -6.05 -29.24 -35.48
CA THR A 126 -6.25 -28.43 -34.28
C THR A 126 -4.90 -27.98 -33.74
N VAL A 127 -4.74 -26.67 -33.59
CA VAL A 127 -3.58 -26.04 -32.95
C VAL A 127 -4.03 -25.54 -31.59
N SER A 128 -3.17 -25.71 -30.58
CA SER A 128 -3.40 -25.23 -29.22
C SER A 128 -2.18 -24.50 -28.68
N ALA A 129 -2.44 -23.63 -27.71
CA ALA A 129 -1.42 -22.95 -26.91
C ALA A 129 -1.89 -22.89 -25.46
N VAL A 130 -0.94 -22.87 -24.53
CA VAL A 130 -1.20 -22.82 -23.09
C VAL A 130 -0.41 -21.68 -22.50
N ALA A 131 -1.05 -20.93 -21.60
CA ALA A 131 -0.39 -19.91 -20.82
C ALA A 131 -0.82 -20.02 -19.36
N LYS A 132 0.11 -19.74 -18.45
CA LYS A 132 -0.14 -19.65 -17.01
C LYS A 132 0.30 -18.28 -16.53
N ALA A 133 -0.55 -17.62 -15.75
CA ALA A 133 -0.23 -16.38 -15.06
C ALA A 133 -0.37 -16.58 -13.56
N GLU A 134 0.47 -15.89 -12.78
CA GLU A 134 0.39 -15.88 -11.32
C GLU A 134 0.49 -14.46 -10.78
N VAL A 135 0.04 -14.29 -9.53
CA VAL A 135 0.16 -13.04 -8.79
C VAL A 135 1.61 -12.84 -8.34
N ALA A 136 2.08 -11.61 -8.48
CA ALA A 136 3.35 -11.11 -7.97
C ALA A 136 3.13 -9.74 -7.32
N TYR A 137 4.18 -9.15 -6.78
CA TYR A 137 4.11 -7.83 -6.14
C TYR A 137 4.92 -6.79 -6.91
N LEU A 138 4.33 -5.60 -7.05
CA LEU A 138 4.95 -4.48 -7.73
C LEU A 138 6.09 -3.92 -6.87
N VAL A 139 7.30 -3.90 -7.43
CA VAL A 139 8.49 -3.30 -6.80
C VAL A 139 9.19 -2.29 -7.67
N GLY A 140 8.64 -2.00 -8.85
CA GLY A 140 9.00 -0.80 -9.57
C GLY A 140 7.93 -0.34 -10.53
N VAL A 141 7.77 0.96 -10.62
CA VAL A 141 6.65 1.60 -11.28
C VAL A 141 7.09 2.84 -12.04
N LYS A 142 6.33 3.15 -13.10
CA LYS A 142 6.39 4.41 -13.81
C LYS A 142 5.28 5.32 -13.29
N ASP A 143 5.49 6.63 -13.35
CA ASP A 143 4.45 7.63 -13.08
C ASP A 143 3.98 7.56 -11.63
N LEU A 144 4.95 7.77 -10.74
CA LEU A 144 4.76 7.84 -9.31
C LEU A 144 4.20 9.22 -8.93
N ASP A 145 3.22 9.25 -8.04
CA ASP A 145 2.75 10.50 -7.46
C ASP A 145 3.73 10.98 -6.39
N PRO A 146 4.02 12.29 -6.29
CA PRO A 146 5.06 12.82 -5.41
C PRO A 146 4.57 12.91 -3.94
N MET A 147 3.84 11.92 -3.47
CA MET A 147 3.19 11.89 -2.15
C MET A 147 3.80 10.74 -1.34
N GLY A 148 4.82 11.02 -0.53
CA GLY A 148 5.49 10.01 0.27
C GLY A 148 4.75 9.74 1.55
N VAL A 149 4.10 8.58 1.65
CA VAL A 149 3.41 8.17 2.87
C VAL A 149 4.37 7.30 3.70
N PRO A 150 4.66 7.64 4.96
CA PRO A 150 5.46 6.79 5.81
C PRO A 150 4.85 5.39 5.93
N ASN A 151 5.69 4.36 5.94
CA ASN A 151 5.23 3.00 6.20
C ASN A 151 4.93 2.87 7.72
N PRO A 152 3.67 2.65 8.14
CA PRO A 152 3.29 2.62 9.54
C PRO A 152 3.72 1.34 10.24
N LYS A 153 4.22 0.31 9.53
CA LYS A 153 4.61 -0.97 10.13
C LYS A 153 6.00 -0.87 10.75
N PRO A 154 6.14 -0.78 12.09
CA PRO A 154 7.44 -0.80 12.74
C PRO A 154 8.03 -2.22 12.66
N LYS A 155 9.36 -2.31 12.57
CA LYS A 155 10.10 -3.56 12.72
C LYS A 155 10.13 -4.03 14.16
N GLU A 156 10.29 -3.08 15.09
CA GLU A 156 10.27 -3.33 16.52
C GLU A 156 9.54 -2.20 17.24
N VAL A 157 8.90 -2.53 18.35
CA VAL A 157 8.26 -1.56 19.24
C VAL A 157 8.84 -1.75 20.63
N TYR A 158 9.24 -0.65 21.25
CA TYR A 158 9.71 -0.59 22.62
C TYR A 158 8.75 0.25 23.43
N VAL A 159 8.59 -0.14 24.69
CA VAL A 159 8.01 0.73 25.71
C VAL A 159 9.15 1.33 26.51
N GLU A 160 9.07 2.61 26.80
CA GLU A 160 10.00 3.32 27.67
C GLU A 160 9.22 4.06 28.76
N ALA A 161 9.62 3.90 30.02
CA ALA A 161 9.08 4.66 31.15
C ALA A 161 10.10 5.71 31.58
N VAL A 162 9.72 6.99 31.49
CA VAL A 162 10.53 8.15 31.87
C VAL A 162 9.97 8.75 33.15
N ASP A 163 10.79 8.81 34.20
CA ASP A 163 10.40 9.45 35.45
C ASP A 163 10.34 10.97 35.26
N LEU A 164 9.18 11.57 35.50
CA LEU A 164 8.94 12.99 35.29
C LEU A 164 9.65 13.90 36.31
N ALA A 165 10.00 13.39 37.49
CA ALA A 165 10.69 14.19 38.51
C ALA A 165 12.16 14.41 38.16
N ILE A 166 12.79 13.40 37.55
CA ILE A 166 14.23 13.42 37.20
C ILE A 166 14.49 13.48 35.68
N GLY A 167 13.45 13.36 34.85
CA GLY A 167 13.52 13.46 33.40
C GLY A 167 14.36 12.36 32.73
N THR A 168 14.48 11.19 33.35
CA THR A 168 15.35 10.09 32.88
C THR A 168 14.56 8.80 32.71
N SER A 169 14.94 8.03 31.68
CA SER A 169 14.43 6.69 31.43
C SER A 169 14.82 5.76 32.59
N VAL A 170 13.82 5.14 33.22
CA VAL A 170 13.99 4.17 34.30
C VAL A 170 13.75 2.74 33.82
N TYR A 171 13.13 2.59 32.66
CA TYR A 171 12.83 1.30 32.04
C TYR A 171 12.66 1.47 30.53
N LYS A 172 13.28 0.58 29.74
CA LYS A 172 13.05 0.46 28.30
C LYS A 172 13.15 -1.01 27.93
N GLU A 173 12.11 -1.55 27.32
CA GLU A 173 12.10 -2.94 26.86
C GLU A 173 11.38 -3.08 25.53
N LYS A 174 11.89 -4.00 24.70
CA LYS A 174 11.24 -4.40 23.45
C LYS A 174 9.95 -5.16 23.80
N LEU A 175 8.82 -4.69 23.29
CA LEU A 175 7.55 -5.40 23.45
C LEU A 175 7.57 -6.72 22.66
N GLY A 176 6.97 -7.75 23.26
CA GLY A 176 6.76 -9.03 22.59
C GLY A 176 5.51 -9.01 21.71
N GLY A 177 5.39 -10.04 20.87
CA GLY A 177 4.16 -10.33 20.14
C GLY A 177 4.03 -9.62 18.79
N GLY A 178 3.83 -10.42 17.75
CA GLY A 178 3.27 -10.00 16.47
C GLY A 178 2.01 -10.83 16.24
N SER A 179 0.87 -10.35 16.76
CA SER A 179 -0.44 -10.86 16.34
C SER A 179 -1.10 -9.78 15.50
N PHE A 180 -1.38 -10.13 14.25
CA PHE A 180 -2.14 -9.30 13.33
C PHE A 180 -3.62 -9.71 13.49
N VAL A 181 -4.41 -8.86 14.13
CA VAL A 181 -5.84 -9.10 14.36
C VAL A 181 -6.59 -7.91 13.78
N ASN A 182 -7.47 -8.16 12.80
CA ASN A 182 -8.30 -7.12 12.16
C ASN A 182 -7.48 -5.89 11.71
N ASP A 183 -6.35 -6.12 11.03
CA ASP A 183 -5.47 -5.05 10.51
C ASP A 183 -4.78 -4.16 11.57
N ILE A 184 -4.81 -4.60 12.82
CA ILE A 184 -4.09 -4.00 13.95
C ILE A 184 -2.92 -4.91 14.34
N PHE A 185 -1.73 -4.33 14.45
CA PHE A 185 -0.59 -4.97 15.09
C PHE A 185 -0.64 -4.70 16.58
N GLU A 186 -0.83 -5.75 17.36
CA GLU A 186 -0.83 -5.67 18.82
C GLU A 186 0.53 -6.15 19.36
N TYR A 187 1.22 -5.22 20.03
CA TYR A 187 2.43 -5.51 20.78
C TYR A 187 2.07 -5.53 22.25
N SER A 188 2.44 -6.59 22.96
CA SER A 188 2.15 -6.74 24.38
C SER A 188 3.41 -6.93 25.18
N GLY A 189 3.41 -6.39 26.38
CA GLY A 189 4.50 -6.55 27.33
C GLY A 189 4.05 -6.20 28.73
N MET A 190 5.02 -6.19 29.63
CA MET A 190 4.83 -5.77 31.00
C MET A 190 5.80 -4.63 31.28
N ILE A 191 5.34 -3.60 31.97
CA ILE A 191 6.20 -2.68 32.70
C ILE A 191 6.40 -3.29 34.09
N PRO A 192 7.64 -3.47 34.57
CA PRO A 192 7.88 -4.03 35.89
C PRO A 192 7.34 -3.10 36.98
N ALA A 193 7.32 -3.60 38.21
CA ALA A 193 7.04 -2.78 39.38
C ALA A 193 7.97 -1.55 39.42
N LEU A 194 7.41 -0.35 39.27
CA LEU A 194 8.14 0.91 39.39
C LEU A 194 8.02 1.45 40.83
N PRO A 195 9.01 2.24 41.30
CA PRO A 195 8.88 3.00 42.54
C PRO A 195 7.70 3.98 42.52
N ASP A 196 7.38 4.56 43.68
CA ASP A 196 6.40 5.65 43.75
C ASP A 196 6.91 6.85 42.91
N GLY A 197 6.16 7.21 41.88
CA GLY A 197 6.56 8.23 40.91
C GLY A 197 5.47 8.56 39.90
N ASN A 198 5.72 9.61 39.12
CA ASN A 198 4.92 9.95 37.95
C ASN A 198 5.75 9.63 36.71
N TYR A 199 5.30 8.68 35.91
CA TYR A 199 6.03 8.19 34.74
C TYR A 199 5.32 8.59 33.46
N ARG A 200 6.07 9.16 32.52
CA ARG A 200 5.64 9.26 31.13
C ARG A 200 5.97 7.93 30.46
N ILE A 201 4.99 7.36 29.76
CA ILE A 201 5.20 6.16 28.97
C ILE A 201 5.36 6.59 27.51
N ASP A 202 6.55 6.38 26.98
CA ASP A 202 6.92 6.65 25.60
C ASP A 202 6.92 5.33 24.81
N ILE A 203 6.46 5.39 23.57
CA ILE A 203 6.59 4.26 22.64
C ILE A 203 7.69 4.58 21.64
N ILE A 204 8.66 3.70 21.50
CA ILE A 204 9.74 3.87 20.51
C ILE A 204 9.54 2.83 19.44
N ARG A 205 9.37 3.27 18.21
CA ARG A 205 9.34 2.39 17.05
C ARG A 205 10.74 2.30 16.47
N VAL A 206 11.07 1.14 15.94
CA VAL A 206 12.27 0.96 15.12
C VAL A 206 11.82 0.59 13.72
N ASN A 207 12.21 1.37 12.73
CA ASN A 207 11.87 1.09 11.33
C ASN A 207 12.77 -0.01 10.72
N ASN A 208 12.57 -0.39 9.45
CA ASN A 208 13.35 -1.50 8.86
C ASN A 208 14.85 -1.19 8.73
N GLN A 209 15.22 0.10 8.70
CA GLN A 209 16.60 0.59 8.69
C GLN A 209 17.26 0.54 10.08
N GLY A 210 16.51 0.28 11.15
CA GLY A 210 17.04 0.21 12.52
C GLY A 210 17.07 1.56 13.24
N LEU A 211 16.34 2.56 12.74
CA LEU A 211 16.29 3.90 13.33
C LEU A 211 15.13 4.03 14.32
N GLU A 212 15.36 4.72 15.44
CA GLU A 212 14.36 4.95 16.49
C GLU A 212 13.48 6.17 16.18
N GLU A 213 12.18 5.98 16.27
CA GLU A 213 11.14 7.00 16.15
C GLU A 213 10.35 7.06 17.46
N PRO A 214 10.71 7.99 18.38
CA PRO A 214 10.05 8.10 19.67
C PRO A 214 8.70 8.82 19.55
N LEU A 215 7.67 8.16 20.04
CA LEU A 215 6.34 8.71 20.26
C LEU A 215 6.22 9.09 21.72
N ASN A 216 6.77 10.27 22.02
CA ASN A 216 6.80 10.80 23.37
C ASN A 216 5.39 11.09 23.90
N GLY A 217 5.20 10.82 25.19
CA GLY A 217 3.94 11.06 25.89
C GLY A 217 2.81 10.19 25.36
N ALA A 218 3.09 8.93 25.00
CA ALA A 218 2.10 8.00 24.46
C ALA A 218 1.07 7.57 25.50
N SER A 219 1.50 7.40 26.74
CA SER A 219 0.62 7.26 27.89
C SER A 219 1.34 7.78 29.13
N ALA A 220 0.74 7.61 30.29
CA ALA A 220 1.35 7.95 31.55
C ALA A 220 0.86 7.00 32.63
N LEU A 221 1.79 6.69 33.54
CA LEU A 221 1.59 5.78 34.64
C LEU A 221 1.94 6.51 35.93
N VAL A 222 1.00 6.58 36.86
CA VAL A 222 1.24 7.08 38.20
C VAL A 222 1.28 5.91 39.18
N VAL A 223 2.35 5.85 39.97
CA VAL A 223 2.54 4.86 41.02
C VAL A 223 2.62 5.60 42.35
N GLY A 224 1.81 5.19 43.32
CA GLY A 224 1.82 5.82 44.63
C GLY A 224 1.29 4.91 45.72
N SER A 225 1.59 5.26 46.96
CA SER A 225 1.13 4.52 48.14
C SER A 225 -0.38 4.66 48.41
N ASN A 226 -0.95 3.65 49.10
CA ASN A 226 -2.35 3.53 49.56
C ASN A 226 -3.04 4.87 49.88
N GLY A 227 -4.06 5.21 49.08
CA GLY A 227 -4.92 6.39 49.27
C GLY A 227 -6.39 6.07 48.99
N ALA A 228 -7.24 7.11 48.99
CA ALA A 228 -8.67 6.95 48.70
C ALA A 228 -8.94 6.43 47.27
N LEU A 229 -8.02 6.72 46.34
CA LEU A 229 -7.99 6.26 44.96
C LEU A 229 -7.05 5.07 44.84
N GLY A 230 -7.50 4.00 44.19
CA GLY A 230 -6.78 2.73 44.02
C GLY A 230 -6.19 2.56 42.62
N GLU A 231 -7.04 2.40 41.62
CA GLU A 231 -6.69 2.22 40.21
C GLU A 231 -7.49 3.19 39.35
N VAL A 232 -6.90 3.71 38.27
CA VAL A 232 -7.62 4.48 37.25
C VAL A 232 -7.23 3.92 35.90
N ALA A 233 -8.19 3.72 35.01
CA ALA A 233 -7.99 3.21 33.67
C ALA A 233 -8.82 4.00 32.64
N VAL A 234 -8.23 4.23 31.48
CA VAL A 234 -8.88 4.75 30.27
C VAL A 234 -8.66 3.73 29.16
N ASP A 235 -9.74 3.33 28.49
CA ASP A 235 -9.73 2.33 27.42
C ASP A 235 -9.13 2.82 26.10
N GLU A 236 -9.15 4.13 25.86
CA GLU A 236 -8.47 4.79 24.74
C GLU A 236 -7.67 6.00 25.23
N ASN A 237 -6.34 5.88 25.24
CA ASN A 237 -5.45 6.95 25.70
C ASN A 237 -5.14 7.99 24.61
N PHE A 238 -5.45 7.68 23.35
CA PHE A 238 -5.28 8.59 22.21
C PHE A 238 -6.60 8.99 21.60
N VAL A 239 -6.74 10.27 21.28
CA VAL A 239 -7.84 10.77 20.47
C VAL A 239 -7.29 11.58 19.30
N LYS A 240 -7.98 11.50 18.16
CA LYS A 240 -7.66 12.34 17.01
C LYS A 240 -8.11 13.76 17.27
N ALA A 241 -7.22 14.71 17.00
CA ALA A 241 -7.49 16.13 17.14
C ALA A 241 -8.72 16.56 16.33
N GLY A 242 -9.67 17.24 16.96
CA GLY A 242 -10.90 17.75 16.36
C GLY A 242 -11.94 16.68 16.03
N VAL A 243 -11.75 15.43 16.50
CA VAL A 243 -12.70 14.34 16.31
C VAL A 243 -13.25 13.89 17.66
N SER A 244 -14.57 13.90 17.77
CA SER A 244 -15.27 13.41 18.95
C SER A 244 -15.10 11.89 19.09
N THR A 245 -14.36 11.47 20.10
CA THR A 245 -14.00 10.07 20.36
C THR A 245 -14.64 9.62 21.68
N ALA A 246 -15.26 8.45 21.70
CA ALA A 246 -15.90 7.91 22.90
C ALA A 246 -14.88 7.15 23.75
N ILE A 247 -14.69 7.57 25.00
CA ILE A 247 -13.78 6.94 25.96
C ILE A 247 -14.55 6.46 27.18
N THR A 248 -14.06 5.40 27.81
CA THR A 248 -14.51 4.86 29.08
C THR A 248 -13.46 5.07 30.16
N ILE A 249 -13.83 5.81 31.21
CA ILE A 249 -12.98 6.02 32.38
C ILE A 249 -13.48 5.12 33.49
N THR A 250 -12.59 4.31 34.06
CA THR A 250 -12.83 3.48 35.24
C THR A 250 -11.93 3.94 36.37
N ALA A 251 -12.47 4.10 37.58
CA ALA A 251 -11.72 4.42 38.78
C ALA A 251 -12.14 3.48 39.92
N HIS A 252 -11.16 2.92 40.63
CA HIS A 252 -11.36 2.22 41.88
C HIS A 252 -11.18 3.20 43.04
N VAL A 253 -12.25 3.39 43.80
CA VAL A 253 -12.31 4.31 44.92
C VAL A 253 -12.71 3.55 46.18
N SER A 254 -11.93 3.73 47.24
CA SER A 254 -12.22 3.15 48.55
C SER A 254 -13.28 3.97 49.30
N GLY A 255 -14.03 3.29 50.17
CA GLY A 255 -15.10 3.90 50.95
C GLY A 255 -16.44 3.94 50.21
N SER A 256 -17.28 4.92 50.55
CA SER A 256 -18.60 5.11 49.94
C SER A 256 -18.87 6.60 49.73
N PRO A 257 -18.09 7.25 48.84
CA PRO A 257 -18.27 8.66 48.54
C PRO A 257 -19.64 8.91 47.91
N SER A 258 -20.18 10.08 48.19
CA SER A 258 -21.46 10.53 47.63
C SER A 258 -21.35 10.90 46.15
N LYS A 259 -20.15 11.29 45.71
CA LYS A 259 -19.88 11.77 44.36
C LYS A 259 -18.47 11.41 43.91
N VAL A 260 -18.35 10.86 42.70
CA VAL A 260 -17.06 10.64 42.03
C VAL A 260 -17.15 11.21 40.62
N GLU A 261 -16.17 12.02 40.23
CA GLU A 261 -16.11 12.65 38.90
C GLU A 261 -14.71 12.58 38.31
N ALA A 262 -14.61 12.33 37.00
CA ALA A 262 -13.37 12.52 36.26
C ALA A 262 -13.37 13.92 35.61
N CYS A 263 -12.26 14.63 35.69
CA CYS A 263 -12.12 16.02 35.26
C CYS A 263 -10.85 16.26 34.44
N TRP A 264 -10.95 16.96 33.31
CA TRP A 264 -9.81 17.35 32.46
C TRP A 264 -9.95 18.81 31.97
N PRO A 265 -8.85 19.51 31.67
CA PRO A 265 -8.89 20.95 31.37
C PRO A 265 -9.57 21.25 30.02
N LYS A 266 -10.20 22.44 29.93
CA LYS A 266 -10.69 23.00 28.66
C LYS A 266 -9.55 23.71 27.94
N GLN A 267 -9.56 23.66 26.61
CA GLN A 267 -8.46 24.16 25.77
C GLN A 267 -8.16 25.66 25.93
N ASN A 268 -9.17 26.52 26.12
CA ASN A 268 -9.00 27.98 26.01
C ASN A 268 -9.75 28.80 27.08
N GLY A 269 -9.94 28.27 28.29
CA GLY A 269 -10.63 29.00 29.35
C GLY A 269 -10.36 28.48 30.75
N SER A 270 -10.67 29.30 31.76
CA SER A 270 -10.71 28.90 33.16
C SER A 270 -11.85 27.89 33.37
N GLY A 271 -11.56 26.60 33.26
CA GLY A 271 -12.53 25.54 33.53
C GLY A 271 -12.07 24.13 33.15
N SER A 272 -12.83 23.14 33.59
CA SER A 272 -12.62 21.73 33.29
C SER A 272 -13.90 21.13 32.70
N TYR A 273 -13.75 20.15 31.82
CA TYR A 273 -14.81 19.17 31.58
C TYR A 273 -14.90 18.26 32.80
N SER A 274 -16.10 17.76 33.10
CA SER A 274 -16.33 16.83 34.19
C SER A 274 -17.39 15.82 33.80
N VAL A 275 -17.15 14.54 34.07
CA VAL A 275 -18.13 13.46 33.93
C VAL A 275 -18.33 12.77 35.27
N ALA A 276 -19.58 12.58 35.67
CA ALA A 276 -19.92 11.82 36.87
C ALA A 276 -19.74 10.32 36.61
N LEU A 277 -18.98 9.65 37.47
CA LEU A 277 -18.77 8.20 37.40
C LEU A 277 -19.83 7.47 38.21
N SER A 278 -20.45 6.46 37.61
CA SER A 278 -21.49 5.66 38.26
C SER A 278 -20.87 4.50 39.03
N ASN A 279 -21.32 4.27 40.27
CA ASN A 279 -20.86 3.16 41.10
C ASN A 279 -21.43 1.83 40.57
N LEU A 280 -20.55 0.90 40.19
CA LEU A 280 -20.89 -0.44 39.71
C LEU A 280 -20.80 -1.51 40.83
N GLY A 281 -20.46 -1.12 42.06
CA GLY A 281 -20.20 -2.01 43.18
C GLY A 281 -18.71 -2.26 43.39
N SER A 282 -18.34 -2.82 44.55
CA SER A 282 -16.96 -3.17 44.92
C SER A 282 -15.94 -2.01 44.82
N GLY A 283 -16.39 -0.76 44.96
CA GLY A 283 -15.55 0.42 44.83
C GLY A 283 -15.24 0.82 43.38
N ILE A 284 -15.87 0.20 42.38
CA ILE A 284 -15.66 0.48 40.97
C ILE A 284 -16.62 1.59 40.52
N TYR A 285 -16.06 2.67 39.97
CA TYR A 285 -16.80 3.78 39.39
C TYR A 285 -16.46 3.91 37.90
N ARG A 286 -17.48 4.02 37.03
CA ARG A 286 -17.28 4.06 35.58
C ARG A 286 -18.20 5.06 34.88
N ALA A 287 -17.71 5.68 33.82
CA ALA A 287 -18.54 6.36 32.82
C ALA A 287 -17.92 6.25 31.43
N THR A 288 -18.78 6.27 30.42
CA THR A 288 -18.38 6.46 29.02
C THR A 288 -18.82 7.85 28.58
N THR A 289 -17.93 8.59 27.93
CA THR A 289 -18.17 9.97 27.51
C THR A 289 -17.39 10.27 26.23
N SER A 290 -17.85 11.25 25.46
CA SER A 290 -17.14 11.68 24.26
C SER A 290 -16.22 12.85 24.57
N VAL A 291 -14.97 12.75 24.13
CA VAL A 291 -13.98 13.82 24.23
C VAL A 291 -13.63 14.30 22.83
N ASP A 292 -13.63 15.61 22.67
CA ASP A 292 -13.18 16.31 21.47
C ASP A 292 -12.04 17.22 21.91
N LEU A 293 -10.81 16.76 21.65
CA LEU A 293 -9.59 17.48 22.00
C LEU A 293 -9.02 18.10 20.72
N PRO A 294 -8.45 19.30 20.81
CA PRO A 294 -7.96 20.04 19.66
C PRO A 294 -6.60 19.56 19.15
N ALA A 295 -6.20 20.13 18.02
CA ALA A 295 -4.85 20.03 17.48
C ALA A 295 -3.85 20.88 18.29
N SER A 296 -2.56 20.55 18.17
CA SER A 296 -1.46 21.28 18.79
C SER A 296 -0.34 21.56 17.80
N ASP A 297 0.31 22.72 17.90
CA ASP A 297 1.43 23.07 17.03
C ASP A 297 2.63 22.11 17.16
N ALA A 298 2.70 21.33 18.25
CA ALA A 298 3.71 20.30 18.48
C ALA A 298 3.33 18.91 17.89
N GLY A 299 2.19 18.80 17.22
CA GLY A 299 1.64 17.54 16.66
C GLY A 299 0.99 16.60 17.69
N TYR A 300 1.20 16.84 18.99
CA TYR A 300 0.50 16.16 20.08
C TYR A 300 0.37 17.05 21.34
N GLN A 301 -0.68 16.79 22.13
CA GLN A 301 -0.88 17.43 23.43
C GLN A 301 -1.50 16.46 24.44
N ALA A 302 -0.89 16.35 25.62
CA ALA A 302 -1.42 15.54 26.72
C ALA A 302 -2.34 16.37 27.63
N TYR A 303 -3.48 15.78 27.99
CA TYR A 303 -4.51 16.35 28.84
C TYR A 303 -4.64 15.52 30.12
N PRO A 304 -4.35 16.09 31.30
CA PRO A 304 -4.43 15.35 32.55
C PRO A 304 -5.89 15.09 32.95
N ILE A 305 -6.20 13.84 33.32
CA ILE A 305 -7.45 13.46 33.97
C ILE A 305 -7.22 13.38 35.49
N THR A 306 -7.96 14.20 36.22
CA THR A 306 -8.01 14.17 37.68
C THR A 306 -9.30 13.54 38.16
N ILE A 307 -9.26 12.83 39.28
CA ILE A 307 -10.46 12.25 39.91
C ILE A 307 -10.86 13.13 41.10
N LYS A 308 -12.12 13.55 41.14
CA LYS A 308 -12.72 14.20 42.29
C LYS A 308 -13.54 13.19 43.09
N ILE A 309 -13.33 13.19 44.40
CA ILE A 309 -14.11 12.41 45.37
C ILE A 309 -14.74 13.41 46.32
N ASP A 310 -16.07 13.46 46.37
CA ASP A 310 -16.84 14.42 47.19
C ASP A 310 -16.34 15.87 47.01
N ASP A 311 -16.27 16.30 45.74
CA ASP A 311 -15.79 17.61 45.28
C ASP A 311 -14.31 17.94 45.58
N THR A 312 -13.56 17.02 46.18
CA THR A 312 -12.13 17.15 46.44
C THR A 312 -11.32 16.49 45.32
N THR A 313 -10.50 17.26 44.63
CA THR A 313 -9.55 16.70 43.65
C THR A 313 -8.51 15.85 44.35
N VAL A 314 -8.40 14.59 43.95
CA VAL A 314 -7.39 13.65 44.41
C VAL A 314 -6.25 13.62 43.41
N LEU A 315 -5.06 14.02 43.87
CA LEU A 315 -3.82 14.04 43.09
C LEU A 315 -2.87 12.98 43.65
N PRO A 316 -2.97 11.71 43.20
CA PRO A 316 -2.05 10.68 43.64
C PRO A 316 -0.61 11.07 43.33
N ASN A 317 0.26 11.00 44.34
CA ASN A 317 1.68 11.40 44.23
C ASN A 317 1.90 12.80 43.59
N GLY A 318 0.97 13.74 43.83
CA GLY A 318 1.02 15.08 43.26
C GLY A 318 0.74 15.17 41.76
N GLY A 319 0.45 14.04 41.10
CA GLY A 319 0.11 13.93 39.69
C GLY A 319 -1.39 13.69 39.43
N PRO A 320 -1.83 13.72 38.16
CA PRO A 320 -3.18 13.33 37.76
C PRO A 320 -3.36 11.80 37.80
N GLY A 321 -4.60 11.31 37.76
CA GLY A 321 -4.88 9.86 37.79
C GLY A 321 -4.74 9.15 36.45
N ALA A 322 -4.83 9.89 35.34
CA ALA A 322 -4.60 9.39 33.99
C ALA A 322 -4.31 10.57 33.05
N TYR A 323 -4.01 10.28 31.78
CA TYR A 323 -3.85 11.28 30.73
C TYR A 323 -4.56 10.81 29.45
N ILE A 324 -5.11 11.75 28.68
CA ILE A 324 -5.53 11.52 27.30
C ILE A 324 -4.63 12.35 26.41
N VAL A 325 -4.18 11.80 25.30
CA VAL A 325 -3.29 12.45 24.34
C VAL A 325 -4.08 12.79 23.09
N SER A 326 -4.15 14.07 22.74
CA SER A 326 -4.62 14.51 21.43
C SER A 326 -3.48 14.50 20.43
N ARG A 327 -3.72 14.04 19.20
CA ARG A 327 -2.74 14.05 18.10
C ARG A 327 -3.36 14.53 16.80
N ASP A 328 -2.58 15.33 16.07
CA ASP A 328 -2.99 15.93 14.78
C ASP A 328 -3.00 14.88 13.66
N ALA A 329 -2.05 13.94 13.72
CA ALA A 329 -1.89 12.81 12.82
C ALA A 329 -2.02 11.50 13.61
N SER A 330 -3.13 10.77 13.41
CA SER A 330 -3.49 9.60 14.23
C SER A 330 -3.32 8.25 13.53
N GLU A 331 -2.69 8.19 12.35
CA GLU A 331 -2.81 7.01 11.48
C GLU A 331 -1.85 5.87 11.83
N GLU A 332 -0.84 6.08 12.69
CA GLU A 332 0.21 5.06 12.86
C GLU A 332 0.20 4.34 14.23
N ILE A 333 -0.38 4.91 15.28
CA ILE A 333 -0.71 4.20 16.53
C ILE A 333 -2.16 4.48 16.85
N ASN A 334 -2.95 3.40 16.89
CA ASN A 334 -4.37 3.44 17.19
C ASN A 334 -4.60 3.73 18.67
N ASP A 335 -3.82 3.05 19.54
CA ASP A 335 -4.01 3.09 20.99
C ASP A 335 -2.77 2.54 21.73
N VAL A 336 -2.51 3.04 22.94
CA VAL A 336 -1.58 2.43 23.90
C VAL A 336 -2.37 2.22 25.19
N ASP A 337 -2.76 0.98 25.42
CA ASP A 337 -3.56 0.57 26.55
C ASP A 337 -2.65 -0.04 27.63
N LEU A 338 -2.56 0.64 28.77
CA LEU A 338 -1.85 0.12 29.95
C LEU A 338 -2.71 -0.83 30.80
N GLY A 339 -4.02 -0.93 30.52
CA GLY A 339 -5.01 -1.54 31.40
C GLY A 339 -5.28 -0.75 32.67
N VAL A 340 -4.25 -0.06 33.21
CA VAL A 340 -4.29 0.87 34.34
C VAL A 340 -3.29 2.02 34.13
N ASN A 341 -3.75 3.25 34.33
CA ASN A 341 -2.96 4.49 34.29
C ASN A 341 -2.49 4.94 35.69
N TYR A 342 -3.15 4.47 36.75
CA TYR A 342 -2.73 4.67 38.13
C TYR A 342 -2.84 3.37 38.92
N ILE A 343 -1.87 3.10 39.80
CA ILE A 343 -1.90 1.96 40.71
C ILE A 343 -1.38 2.32 42.11
N SER A 344 -2.16 1.94 43.13
CA SER A 344 -1.85 2.17 44.56
C SER A 344 -0.80 1.22 45.18
N THR A 345 -0.34 0.24 44.40
CA THR A 345 0.67 -0.75 44.80
C THR A 345 1.64 -0.98 43.64
N SER A 346 2.94 -1.16 43.89
CA SER A 346 3.98 -1.35 42.88
C SER A 346 3.89 -2.71 42.16
N ASN A 347 2.76 -3.04 41.56
CA ASN A 347 2.62 -4.26 40.75
C ASN A 347 3.08 -3.99 39.32
N PRO A 348 3.51 -5.05 38.59
CA PRO A 348 3.70 -4.96 37.15
C PRO A 348 2.42 -4.52 36.43
N VAL A 349 2.58 -3.71 35.40
CA VAL A 349 1.49 -3.16 34.59
C VAL A 349 1.55 -3.75 33.19
N SER A 350 0.43 -4.24 32.66
CA SER A 350 0.36 -4.68 31.27
C SER A 350 0.50 -3.47 30.34
N VAL A 351 1.14 -3.63 29.20
CA VAL A 351 1.12 -2.61 28.14
C VAL A 351 0.78 -3.29 26.84
N ASN A 352 -0.25 -2.79 26.17
CA ASN A 352 -0.69 -3.21 24.86
C ASN A 352 -0.61 -1.99 23.93
N VAL A 353 0.25 -2.07 22.91
CA VAL A 353 0.37 -1.05 21.88
C VAL A 353 -0.33 -1.56 20.63
N LYS A 354 -1.37 -0.85 20.21
CA LYS A 354 -2.10 -1.11 18.97
C LYS A 354 -1.58 -0.17 17.90
N VAL A 355 -0.82 -0.71 16.95
CA VAL A 355 -0.36 0.01 15.76
C VAL A 355 -1.34 -0.32 14.64
N GLN A 356 -2.04 0.70 14.13
CA GLN A 356 -2.96 0.50 13.01
C GLN A 356 -2.17 0.44 11.70
N GLY A 357 -2.37 -0.62 10.92
CA GLY A 357 -1.95 -0.64 9.52
C GLY A 357 -2.93 0.11 8.63
N PHE A 358 -2.55 0.35 7.36
CA PHE A 358 -3.52 0.82 6.39
C PHE A 358 -4.56 -0.28 6.08
N GLU A 359 -5.82 0.09 6.17
CA GLU A 359 -6.97 -0.70 5.77
C GLU A 359 -7.35 -0.32 4.33
N TYR A 360 -7.51 -1.33 3.48
CA TYR A 360 -8.05 -1.10 2.14
C TYR A 360 -9.51 -0.65 2.22
N GLU A 361 -9.90 0.27 1.34
CA GLU A 361 -11.26 0.80 1.19
C GLU A 361 -11.76 1.65 2.36
N LYS A 362 -10.93 1.97 3.36
CA LYS A 362 -11.24 2.96 4.40
C LYS A 362 -10.97 4.38 3.88
N LEU A 363 -11.79 5.34 4.30
CA LEU A 363 -11.60 6.75 3.95
C LEU A 363 -10.55 7.37 4.87
N TYR A 364 -9.46 7.83 4.25
CA TYR A 364 -8.36 8.52 4.90
C TYR A 364 -8.44 10.02 4.61
N THR A 365 -7.99 10.81 5.59
CA THR A 365 -7.62 12.21 5.38
C THR A 365 -6.16 12.35 5.77
N LEU A 366 -5.29 12.39 4.77
CA LEU A 366 -3.85 12.55 4.93
C LEU A 366 -3.52 14.05 4.97
N PHE A 367 -2.62 14.47 5.84
CA PHE A 367 -2.16 15.84 6.00
C PHE A 367 -0.70 15.98 5.54
N LEU A 368 -0.45 16.91 4.62
CA LEU A 368 0.87 17.20 4.09
C LEU A 368 1.71 17.86 5.18
N ASP A 369 2.88 17.30 5.46
CA ASP A 369 3.89 18.00 6.23
C ASP A 369 4.38 19.20 5.42
N ASN A 370 4.15 20.39 5.98
CA ASN A 370 4.44 21.66 5.34
C ASN A 370 5.62 22.41 5.99
N GLY A 371 6.33 21.76 6.93
CA GLY A 371 7.45 22.31 7.69
C GLY A 371 7.06 23.32 8.78
N THR A 372 5.77 23.62 8.95
CA THR A 372 5.24 24.50 10.02
C THR A 372 4.23 23.81 10.93
N SER A 373 3.57 22.76 10.43
CA SER A 373 2.69 21.87 11.19
C SER A 373 3.01 20.43 10.77
N PRO A 374 3.22 19.51 11.72
CA PRO A 374 3.48 18.11 11.39
C PRO A 374 2.33 17.50 10.58
N GLY A 375 2.66 16.85 9.46
CA GLY A 375 1.74 16.06 8.65
C GLY A 375 2.02 14.56 8.75
N ASN A 376 1.19 13.73 8.11
CA ASN A 376 1.37 12.27 8.02
C ASN A 376 1.73 11.80 6.59
N TYR A 377 2.07 12.72 5.69
CA TYR A 377 2.74 12.41 4.43
C TYR A 377 3.57 13.59 3.94
N TYR A 378 4.53 13.30 3.06
CA TYR A 378 5.50 14.26 2.53
C TYR A 378 5.26 14.57 1.06
N GLY A 379 5.55 15.80 0.65
CA GLY A 379 5.81 16.09 -0.75
C GLY A 379 7.19 15.55 -1.14
N LEU A 380 7.30 14.85 -2.27
CA LEU A 380 8.55 14.27 -2.74
C LEU A 380 9.09 15.00 -3.98
N ASP A 381 10.41 15.00 -4.09
CA ASP A 381 11.16 15.42 -5.27
C ASP A 381 11.43 14.22 -6.17
N LEU A 382 10.59 14.06 -7.18
CA LEU A 382 10.67 12.98 -8.16
C LEU A 382 11.47 13.37 -9.41
N ASP A 383 12.21 14.47 -9.39
CA ASP A 383 13.15 14.80 -10.47
C ASP A 383 14.56 14.25 -10.17
N TYR A 384 14.80 13.88 -8.91
CA TYR A 384 16.11 13.44 -8.42
C TYR A 384 15.94 12.24 -7.49
N ALA A 385 16.31 11.06 -8.01
CA ALA A 385 16.34 9.82 -7.26
C ALA A 385 17.75 9.22 -7.26
N GLU A 386 18.16 8.68 -6.12
CA GLU A 386 19.36 7.86 -6.03
C GLU A 386 18.97 6.38 -6.06
N PHE A 387 19.33 5.69 -7.14
CA PHE A 387 19.03 4.28 -7.31
C PHE A 387 19.93 3.39 -6.48
N ALA A 388 19.37 2.27 -6.00
CA ALA A 388 20.18 1.21 -5.44
C ALA A 388 21.29 0.78 -6.45
N PRO A 389 22.55 0.64 -6.01
CA PRO A 389 23.67 0.29 -6.91
C PRO A 389 23.43 -1.03 -7.66
N GLY A 390 23.76 -1.06 -8.97
CA GLY A 390 23.80 -2.30 -9.76
C GLY A 390 22.54 -2.63 -10.58
N THR A 391 21.60 -1.69 -10.74
CA THR A 391 20.26 -1.96 -11.29
C THR A 391 20.09 -1.71 -12.81
N GLY A 392 21.12 -1.18 -13.48
CA GLY A 392 21.38 -1.36 -14.93
C GLY A 392 20.25 -1.05 -15.92
N LEU A 393 19.33 -0.11 -15.66
CA LEU A 393 18.37 0.34 -16.68
C LEU A 393 18.90 1.57 -17.45
N PRO A 394 18.61 1.70 -18.76
CA PRO A 394 19.10 2.80 -19.60
C PRO A 394 18.61 4.21 -19.20
N ASP A 395 17.57 4.31 -18.38
CA ASP A 395 16.83 5.56 -18.12
C ASP A 395 16.78 5.99 -16.64
N SER A 396 17.70 5.48 -15.81
CA SER A 396 17.82 5.95 -14.42
C SER A 396 18.21 7.44 -14.41
N PRO A 397 17.47 8.34 -13.72
CA PRO A 397 17.87 9.75 -13.55
C PRO A 397 19.32 9.86 -13.10
N THR A 398 19.98 10.92 -13.56
CA THR A 398 21.31 11.28 -13.07
C THR A 398 21.23 11.51 -11.57
N GLY A 399 21.91 10.65 -10.79
CA GLY A 399 22.06 10.84 -9.35
C GLY A 399 22.64 12.23 -9.07
N GLY A 400 21.97 12.99 -8.21
CA GLY A 400 22.38 14.34 -7.84
C GLY A 400 21.35 15.02 -6.95
N GLN A 401 21.80 15.99 -6.15
CA GLN A 401 20.89 16.91 -5.48
C GLN A 401 20.41 17.93 -6.52
N GLY A 402 19.13 17.84 -6.87
CA GLY A 402 18.50 18.86 -7.69
C GLY A 402 18.41 20.20 -7.00
N ASN A 403 18.39 21.26 -7.81
CA ASN A 403 18.04 22.60 -7.32
C ASN A 403 16.54 22.72 -6.96
N GLY A 404 15.85 21.59 -6.72
CA GLY A 404 14.43 21.43 -6.43
C GLY A 404 13.54 22.04 -7.49
N SER A 405 12.89 21.21 -8.28
CA SER A 405 11.83 21.70 -9.16
C SER A 405 10.79 22.45 -8.33
N GLY A 406 10.42 23.65 -8.77
CA GLY A 406 9.53 24.55 -8.03
C GLY A 406 8.13 23.95 -7.83
N GLY A 407 7.28 24.64 -7.05
CA GLY A 407 5.92 24.17 -6.75
C GLY A 407 5.10 23.75 -7.98
N ASN A 408 5.32 24.37 -9.14
CA ASN A 408 4.62 24.00 -10.38
C ASN A 408 4.91 22.55 -10.81
N ALA A 409 6.15 22.08 -10.72
CA ALA A 409 6.49 20.70 -11.11
C ALA A 409 5.83 19.67 -10.16
N PHE A 410 5.75 20.00 -8.87
CA PHE A 410 5.00 19.18 -7.91
C PHE A 410 3.50 19.16 -8.24
N SER A 411 2.90 20.32 -8.51
CA SER A 411 1.50 20.43 -8.92
C SER A 411 1.21 19.63 -10.19
N ASP A 412 2.06 19.75 -11.21
CA ASP A 412 1.89 19.05 -12.49
C ASP A 412 2.02 17.52 -12.31
N ALA A 413 2.93 17.08 -11.43
CA ALA A 413 3.05 15.68 -11.04
C ALA A 413 1.81 15.15 -10.34
N VAL A 414 1.30 15.87 -9.34
CA VAL A 414 0.04 15.54 -8.67
C VAL A 414 -1.15 15.60 -9.64
N ALA A 415 -1.10 16.45 -10.67
CA ALA A 415 -2.12 16.51 -11.71
C ALA A 415 -2.12 15.28 -12.64
N GLY A 416 -1.07 14.43 -12.59
CA GLY A 416 -0.84 13.37 -13.58
C GLY A 416 -0.32 13.91 -14.91
N LEU A 417 0.15 15.16 -14.93
CA LEU A 417 0.62 15.89 -16.11
C LEU A 417 2.15 15.85 -16.27
N LEU A 418 2.86 14.99 -15.54
CA LEU A 418 4.31 14.74 -15.75
C LEU A 418 4.68 14.38 -17.20
N HIS A 419 3.69 14.06 -18.05
CA HIS A 419 3.84 13.77 -19.48
C HIS A 419 3.35 14.87 -20.44
N ALA A 420 2.88 16.01 -19.93
CA ALA A 420 2.30 17.09 -20.72
C ALA A 420 3.25 18.29 -20.94
N ASP A 421 4.44 18.29 -20.33
CA ASP A 421 5.43 19.35 -20.55
C ASP A 421 6.07 19.22 -21.96
N PRO A 422 6.02 20.26 -22.82
CA PRO A 422 6.78 20.33 -24.06
C PRO A 422 8.32 20.15 -23.88
N TRP A 423 8.86 20.27 -22.67
CA TRP A 423 10.25 19.99 -22.30
C TRP A 423 10.50 18.55 -21.79
N ALA A 424 9.56 17.62 -21.99
CA ALA A 424 9.74 16.18 -21.71
C ALA A 424 10.95 15.53 -22.41
N ALA A 425 11.62 16.22 -23.34
CA ALA A 425 12.90 15.79 -23.90
C ALA A 425 14.08 15.84 -22.90
N THR A 426 13.92 16.48 -21.74
CA THR A 426 14.99 16.67 -20.73
C THR A 426 14.80 15.93 -19.40
N HIS A 427 13.63 15.36 -19.12
CA HIS A 427 13.38 14.53 -17.94
C HIS A 427 13.03 13.11 -18.40
N PRO A 428 13.99 12.16 -18.41
CA PRO A 428 13.73 10.80 -18.85
C PRO A 428 12.67 10.16 -17.96
N ILE A 429 11.94 9.20 -18.51
CA ILE A 429 10.95 8.42 -17.78
C ILE A 429 11.62 7.78 -16.53
N HIS A 430 11.30 8.27 -15.34
CA HIS A 430 11.88 7.77 -14.10
C HIS A 430 11.10 6.54 -13.63
N TYR A 431 11.70 5.37 -13.79
CA TYR A 431 11.25 4.16 -13.09
C TYR A 431 11.72 4.24 -11.65
N TYR A 432 10.77 4.19 -10.71
CA TYR A 432 11.05 4.12 -9.28
C TYR A 432 10.96 2.69 -8.79
N ARG A 433 11.81 2.30 -7.84
CA ARG A 433 11.84 0.95 -7.28
C ARG A 433 11.87 0.98 -5.75
N VAL A 434 11.42 -0.13 -5.17
CA VAL A 434 11.70 -0.41 -3.76
C VAL A 434 13.22 -0.46 -3.55
N GLY A 435 13.68 0.29 -2.56
CA GLY A 435 15.10 0.49 -2.22
C GLY A 435 15.72 1.76 -2.80
N ASP A 436 15.04 2.47 -3.71
CA ASP A 436 15.53 3.76 -4.21
C ASP A 436 15.34 4.85 -3.15
N TYR A 437 16.21 5.86 -3.17
CA TYR A 437 16.09 7.02 -2.29
C TYR A 437 15.60 8.24 -3.06
N VAL A 438 14.68 8.97 -2.44
CA VAL A 438 14.11 10.22 -2.94
C VAL A 438 14.21 11.31 -1.87
N TRP A 439 14.10 12.56 -2.27
CA TRP A 439 14.18 13.70 -1.35
C TRP A 439 12.80 14.25 -1.03
N THR A 440 12.57 14.70 0.20
CA THR A 440 11.37 15.48 0.55
C THR A 440 11.48 16.90 -0.04
N LYS A 441 10.34 17.48 -0.43
CA LYS A 441 10.25 18.87 -0.87
C LYS A 441 10.19 19.81 0.34
N THR A 442 10.93 20.91 0.27
CA THR A 442 10.85 22.02 1.23
C THR A 442 9.79 23.04 0.86
N GLY A 443 9.12 23.62 1.86
CA GLY A 443 8.18 24.72 1.71
C GLY A 443 6.74 24.25 1.91
N ALA A 444 5.80 25.18 2.08
CA ALA A 444 4.47 24.83 2.55
C ALA A 444 3.72 23.84 1.64
N MET A 445 4.05 23.71 0.34
CA MET A 445 3.53 22.76 -0.66
C MET A 445 1.99 22.57 -0.77
N VAL A 446 1.21 23.24 0.09
CA VAL A 446 -0.25 23.25 0.16
C VAL A 446 -0.85 23.82 -1.13
N GLY A 447 -0.39 24.99 -1.57
CA GLY A 447 -0.90 25.61 -2.80
C GLY A 447 -0.67 24.74 -4.04
N PRO A 448 0.57 24.25 -4.28
CA PRO A 448 0.86 23.27 -5.32
C PRO A 448 0.04 21.98 -5.25
N LEU A 449 -0.15 21.42 -4.05
CA LEU A 449 -1.01 20.25 -3.85
C LEU A 449 -2.44 20.54 -4.29
N ASP A 450 -3.01 21.64 -3.79
CA ASP A 450 -4.36 22.08 -4.13
C ASP A 450 -4.52 22.30 -5.63
N GLN A 451 -3.56 22.94 -6.28
CA GLN A 451 -3.59 23.13 -7.72
C GLN A 451 -3.56 21.78 -8.47
N GLY A 452 -2.67 20.87 -8.06
CA GLY A 452 -2.48 19.58 -8.72
C GLY A 452 -3.69 18.65 -8.58
N VAL A 453 -4.22 18.48 -7.36
CA VAL A 453 -5.40 17.62 -7.14
C VAL A 453 -6.61 18.18 -7.85
N ASN A 454 -6.84 19.50 -7.76
CA ASN A 454 -7.97 20.13 -8.44
C ASN A 454 -7.87 20.04 -9.96
N ALA A 455 -6.66 20.11 -10.53
CA ALA A 455 -6.45 19.87 -11.95
C ALA A 455 -6.74 18.41 -12.33
N ARG A 456 -6.36 17.45 -11.48
CA ARG A 456 -6.57 16.01 -11.71
C ARG A 456 -8.05 15.62 -11.70
N ILE A 457 -8.82 16.10 -10.72
CA ILE A 457 -10.20 15.62 -10.48
C ILE A 457 -11.28 16.63 -10.85
N GLY A 458 -10.92 17.86 -11.27
CA GLY A 458 -11.83 19.00 -11.31
C GLY A 458 -13.05 18.86 -12.22
N SER A 459 -13.01 18.02 -13.25
CA SER A 459 -14.19 17.70 -14.09
C SER A 459 -14.59 16.23 -14.03
N ASP A 460 -13.89 15.42 -13.23
CA ASP A 460 -14.12 14.00 -13.16
C ASP A 460 -15.27 13.65 -12.19
N THR A 461 -16.21 12.85 -12.69
CA THR A 461 -17.42 12.45 -11.94
C THR A 461 -17.34 11.04 -11.40
N CYS A 462 -16.22 10.32 -11.60
CA CYS A 462 -16.05 8.97 -11.09
C CYS A 462 -16.01 8.97 -9.56
N THR A 463 -17.04 8.41 -8.92
CA THR A 463 -17.03 8.20 -7.47
C THR A 463 -16.35 6.89 -7.10
N TRP A 464 -16.01 6.72 -5.82
CA TRP A 464 -15.51 5.46 -5.30
C TRP A 464 -16.46 4.29 -5.59
N ASP A 465 -17.76 4.47 -5.37
CA ASP A 465 -18.76 3.42 -5.61
C ASP A 465 -18.87 3.06 -7.11
N MET A 466 -18.78 4.06 -8.00
CA MET A 466 -18.75 3.81 -9.44
C MET A 466 -17.50 3.05 -9.85
N TRP A 467 -16.34 3.43 -9.31
CA TRP A 467 -15.08 2.75 -9.54
C TRP A 467 -15.12 1.29 -9.07
N LYS A 468 -15.58 1.07 -7.84
CA LYS A 468 -15.67 -0.26 -7.21
C LYS A 468 -16.65 -1.18 -7.95
N SER A 469 -17.80 -0.65 -8.38
CA SER A 469 -18.80 -1.40 -9.16
C SER A 469 -18.49 -1.51 -10.65
N ASN A 470 -17.36 -0.97 -11.11
CA ASN A 470 -16.99 -0.92 -12.53
C ASN A 470 -18.07 -0.25 -13.42
N THR A 471 -18.72 0.80 -12.91
CA THR A 471 -19.73 1.63 -13.60
C THR A 471 -19.23 3.05 -13.88
N THR A 472 -17.92 3.19 -14.06
CA THR A 472 -17.23 4.47 -14.23
C THR A 472 -17.63 5.18 -15.52
N PRO A 473 -17.52 6.53 -15.60
CA PRO A 473 -17.76 7.28 -16.85
C PRO A 473 -16.64 7.09 -17.90
N HIS A 474 -15.57 6.36 -17.57
CA HIS A 474 -14.43 6.10 -18.46
C HIS A 474 -14.61 4.77 -19.23
N GLU A 475 -13.84 4.59 -20.31
CA GLU A 475 -13.87 3.34 -21.09
C GLU A 475 -13.41 2.13 -20.26
N SER A 476 -12.58 2.38 -19.24
CA SER A 476 -12.17 1.42 -18.23
C SER A 476 -11.99 2.10 -16.88
N ARG A 477 -12.32 1.39 -15.79
CA ARG A 477 -12.02 1.86 -14.41
C ARG A 477 -10.54 2.19 -14.18
N ASN A 478 -9.64 1.60 -14.95
CA ASN A 478 -8.19 1.83 -14.86
C ASN A 478 -7.75 3.17 -15.49
N GLN A 479 -8.63 3.84 -16.25
CA GLN A 479 -8.38 5.16 -16.84
C GLN A 479 -8.87 6.31 -15.94
N CYS A 480 -9.41 6.00 -14.76
CA CYS A 480 -9.90 7.03 -13.85
C CYS A 480 -8.74 7.93 -13.36
N PRO A 481 -8.81 9.26 -13.57
CA PRO A 481 -7.72 10.17 -13.21
C PRO A 481 -7.52 10.27 -11.69
N ARG A 482 -8.49 9.83 -10.89
CA ARG A 482 -8.42 9.79 -9.42
C ARG A 482 -7.48 8.72 -8.87
N LEU A 483 -6.98 7.82 -9.72
CA LEU A 483 -6.04 6.77 -9.35
C LEU A 483 -4.63 7.36 -9.22
N ALA A 484 -4.13 7.43 -7.98
CA ALA A 484 -2.77 7.85 -7.65
C ALA A 484 -1.92 6.64 -7.17
N THR A 485 -0.71 6.49 -7.72
CA THR A 485 0.26 5.51 -7.21
C THR A 485 1.21 6.23 -6.27
N ILE A 486 1.06 5.96 -4.98
CA ILE A 486 1.72 6.65 -3.88
C ILE A 486 2.88 5.77 -3.38
N PRO A 487 4.12 6.28 -3.27
CA PRO A 487 5.22 5.56 -2.63
C PRO A 487 5.03 5.47 -1.12
N LEU A 488 5.29 4.28 -0.58
CA LEU A 488 5.53 4.10 0.84
C LEU A 488 7.01 4.37 1.11
N VAL A 489 7.31 5.19 2.11
CA VAL A 489 8.67 5.60 2.44
C VAL A 489 9.06 5.24 3.87
N GLU A 490 10.35 5.03 4.11
CA GLU A 490 10.93 4.96 5.46
C GLU A 490 11.80 6.19 5.72
N GLU A 491 11.62 6.76 6.91
CA GLU A 491 12.31 7.97 7.37
C GLU A 491 13.73 7.66 7.84
N THR A 492 14.65 8.60 7.59
CA THR A 492 16.02 8.51 8.11
C THR A 492 16.23 9.16 9.48
N THR A 493 15.20 9.79 10.09
CA THR A 493 15.05 10.15 11.52
C THR A 493 13.97 11.24 11.70
N TYR A 494 13.08 11.08 12.69
CA TYR A 494 12.01 12.04 13.03
C TYR A 494 12.54 13.45 13.38
N GLU A 495 13.75 13.57 13.93
CA GLU A 495 14.40 14.87 14.19
C GLU A 495 14.95 15.57 12.93
N SER A 496 15.00 14.87 11.79
CA SER A 496 15.68 15.33 10.58
C SER A 496 14.77 15.82 9.45
N ILE A 497 13.44 15.74 9.56
CA ILE A 497 12.51 16.19 8.51
C ILE A 497 12.15 17.68 8.66
N ASN A 498 13.13 18.48 9.10
CA ASN A 498 13.04 19.94 8.98
C ASN A 498 13.62 20.35 7.63
N GLY A 499 12.79 20.24 6.58
CA GLY A 499 13.13 20.66 5.22
C GLY A 499 13.41 19.51 4.27
N ARG A 500 14.55 19.56 3.56
CA ARG A 500 14.92 18.58 2.51
C ARG A 500 15.65 17.42 3.15
N SER A 501 14.98 16.27 3.21
CA SER A 501 15.46 15.07 3.88
C SER A 501 15.33 13.89 2.94
N LYS A 502 16.22 12.91 3.10
CA LYS A 502 16.29 11.76 2.21
C LYS A 502 15.44 10.63 2.80
N VAL A 503 14.58 10.03 1.99
CA VAL A 503 13.72 8.90 2.39
C VAL A 503 13.89 7.76 1.39
N SER A 504 13.83 6.52 1.86
CA SER A 504 13.88 5.34 0.99
C SER A 504 12.48 4.86 0.65
N ILE A 505 12.22 4.55 -0.61
CA ILE A 505 10.99 3.88 -1.04
C ILE A 505 11.04 2.43 -0.57
N VAL A 506 10.01 2.00 0.16
CA VAL A 506 9.90 0.63 0.67
C VAL A 506 8.73 -0.14 0.06
N GLY A 507 7.80 0.55 -0.57
CA GLY A 507 6.64 -0.05 -1.23
C GLY A 507 5.89 0.95 -2.07
N PHE A 508 4.80 0.48 -2.68
CA PHE A 508 3.88 1.32 -3.44
C PHE A 508 2.45 0.96 -3.08
N ALA A 509 1.61 1.98 -2.96
CA ALA A 509 0.21 1.83 -2.66
C ALA A 509 -0.63 2.50 -3.74
N GLN A 510 -1.78 1.90 -4.08
CA GLN A 510 -2.75 2.55 -4.93
C GLN A 510 -3.73 3.33 -4.04
N PHE A 511 -4.00 4.58 -4.42
CA PHE A 511 -4.88 5.48 -3.70
C PHE A 511 -5.93 6.07 -4.65
N PHE A 512 -7.19 6.08 -4.23
CA PHE A 512 -8.30 6.72 -4.95
C PHE A 512 -8.60 8.07 -4.32
N ILE A 513 -8.39 9.16 -5.06
CA ILE A 513 -8.64 10.52 -4.59
C ILE A 513 -10.14 10.84 -4.69
N GLU A 514 -10.77 11.16 -3.56
CA GLU A 514 -12.23 11.38 -3.51
C GLU A 514 -12.63 12.85 -3.62
N ASN A 515 -11.91 13.75 -2.95
CA ASN A 515 -12.33 15.14 -2.85
C ASN A 515 -11.23 16.10 -3.28
N PRO A 516 -11.61 17.28 -3.81
CA PRO A 516 -10.74 18.44 -3.89
C PRO A 516 -10.00 18.65 -2.58
N THR A 517 -8.70 18.90 -2.65
CA THR A 517 -7.98 19.28 -1.45
C THR A 517 -8.27 20.74 -1.13
N HIS A 518 -8.32 21.03 0.17
CA HIS A 518 -8.36 22.39 0.68
C HIS A 518 -7.39 22.48 1.84
N GLY A 519 -6.29 23.20 1.64
CA GLY A 519 -5.21 23.20 2.63
C GLY A 519 -4.33 21.95 2.51
N ALA A 520 -3.68 21.56 3.61
CA ALA A 520 -2.77 20.41 3.61
C ALA A 520 -3.46 19.04 3.50
N ALA A 521 -4.79 18.96 3.35
CA ALA A 521 -5.55 17.71 3.49
C ALA A 521 -5.85 17.03 2.15
N LEU A 522 -5.39 15.78 1.98
CA LEU A 522 -5.75 14.87 0.90
C LEU A 522 -6.74 13.81 1.39
N GLN A 523 -7.90 13.72 0.73
CA GLN A 523 -8.93 12.73 1.06
C GLN A 523 -9.02 11.63 0.00
N GLY A 524 -9.07 10.39 0.45
CA GLY A 524 -9.18 9.24 -0.43
C GLY A 524 -9.03 7.90 0.27
N ARG A 525 -8.91 6.83 -0.51
CA ARG A 525 -8.85 5.45 0.00
C ARG A 525 -7.67 4.69 -0.58
N PHE A 526 -6.94 3.98 0.27
CA PHE A 526 -6.06 2.92 -0.21
C PHE A 526 -6.90 1.78 -0.78
N MET A 527 -6.42 1.13 -1.83
CA MET A 527 -7.20 0.12 -2.54
C MET A 527 -6.33 -1.04 -3.03
N GLU A 528 -6.91 -2.24 -3.06
CA GLU A 528 -6.32 -3.34 -3.79
C GLU A 528 -6.32 -3.01 -5.28
N TYR A 529 -5.18 -3.19 -5.92
CA TYR A 529 -5.02 -2.84 -7.33
C TYR A 529 -3.98 -3.73 -8.00
N VAL A 530 -4.14 -3.86 -9.32
CA VAL A 530 -3.20 -4.57 -10.20
C VAL A 530 -2.62 -3.56 -11.17
N LYS A 531 -1.30 -3.35 -11.10
CA LYS A 531 -0.59 -2.43 -11.99
C LYS A 531 0.56 -3.17 -12.68
N GLY A 532 0.81 -2.85 -13.94
CA GLY A 532 1.98 -3.35 -14.66
C GLY A 532 3.25 -2.65 -14.18
N GLY A 533 4.35 -3.39 -14.06
CA GLY A 533 5.66 -2.84 -13.73
C GLY A 533 6.68 -3.92 -13.38
N ILE A 534 7.75 -3.52 -12.71
CA ILE A 534 8.78 -4.43 -12.21
C ILE A 534 8.21 -5.18 -11.01
N TYR A 535 8.45 -6.48 -10.95
CA TYR A 535 7.81 -7.35 -9.98
C TYR A 535 8.81 -8.21 -9.21
N GLN A 536 8.38 -8.66 -8.02
CA GLN A 536 9.05 -9.72 -7.26
C GLN A 536 8.02 -10.68 -6.66
N LYS A 537 8.50 -11.84 -6.20
CA LYS A 537 7.64 -12.88 -5.61
C LYS A 537 7.24 -12.58 -4.17
N GLU A 538 8.17 -12.06 -3.36
CA GLU A 538 7.92 -11.74 -1.96
C GLU A 538 7.19 -10.39 -1.81
N PRO A 539 6.18 -10.29 -0.95
CA PRO A 539 5.46 -9.03 -0.76
C PRO A 539 6.36 -7.92 -0.17
N PRO A 540 6.33 -6.69 -0.71
CA PRO A 540 6.79 -5.52 0.02
C PRO A 540 5.81 -5.20 1.18
N PRO A 541 6.18 -4.29 2.11
CA PRO A 541 5.27 -3.82 3.15
C PRO A 541 3.92 -3.37 2.59
N GLU A 542 2.85 -3.67 3.33
CA GLU A 542 1.50 -3.21 2.95
C GLU A 542 1.27 -1.76 3.39
N PRO A 543 0.42 -1.02 2.66
CA PRO A 543 -0.36 -1.42 1.50
C PRO A 543 0.54 -1.58 0.28
N ASN A 544 0.38 -2.71 -0.41
CA ASN A 544 1.15 -3.01 -1.61
C ASN A 544 0.26 -3.02 -2.85
N ILE A 545 0.89 -2.85 -4.01
CA ILE A 545 0.26 -3.05 -5.31
C ILE A 545 0.65 -4.44 -5.82
N LYS A 546 -0.35 -5.22 -6.20
CA LYS A 546 -0.15 -6.52 -6.85
C LYS A 546 0.11 -6.31 -8.34
N THR A 547 0.72 -7.31 -8.96
CA THR A 547 0.91 -7.37 -10.40
C THR A 547 0.75 -8.81 -10.87
N VAL A 548 0.66 -9.02 -12.17
CA VAL A 548 0.49 -10.34 -12.76
C VAL A 548 1.63 -10.62 -13.72
N ARG A 549 2.13 -11.84 -13.71
CA ARG A 549 3.22 -12.27 -14.61
C ARG A 549 2.91 -13.60 -15.25
N LEU A 550 3.41 -13.79 -16.46
CA LEU A 550 3.41 -15.09 -17.13
C LEU A 550 4.48 -15.98 -16.50
N VAL A 551 4.12 -17.24 -16.26
CA VAL A 551 5.02 -18.30 -15.81
C VAL A 551 4.87 -19.52 -16.71
N LYS A 552 5.87 -20.39 -16.65
CA LYS A 552 5.83 -21.64 -17.42
C LYS A 552 4.66 -22.50 -16.93
N PRO A 553 3.80 -23.01 -17.83
CA PRO A 553 2.77 -23.98 -17.47
C PRO A 553 3.37 -25.24 -16.87
N ASP A 554 2.66 -25.86 -15.93
CA ASP A 554 3.15 -27.08 -15.26
C ASP A 554 3.24 -28.23 -16.27
N GLY A 555 4.40 -28.90 -16.35
CA GLY A 555 4.60 -30.09 -17.19
C GLY A 555 5.27 -29.87 -18.55
N GLU A 556 5.63 -28.63 -18.93
CA GLU A 556 6.54 -28.40 -20.06
C GLU A 556 8.00 -28.36 -19.55
N ASN A 557 8.87 -29.23 -20.07
CA ASN A 557 10.33 -29.22 -19.83
C ASN A 557 11.04 -28.32 -20.84
#